data_AF-A0A7X0E2X7-F1
#
_entry.id   AF-A0A7X0E2X7-F1
#
_cell.length_a   1.000
_cell.length_b   1.000
_cell.length_c   1.000
_cell.angle_alpha   90.00
_cell.angle_beta   90.00
_cell.angle_gamma   90.00
#
_symmetry.space_group_name_H-M   'P 1'
#
loop_
_entity.id
_entity.type
_entity.pdbx_description
1 polymer ?
#
loop_
_entity_poly.entity_id
_entity_poly.type
_entity_poly.pdbx_seq_one_letter_code
_entity_poly.pdbx_strand_id
1 'polypeptide(L)'
;MHKDALFRGCTRPPMFLGVPYMPFFVCVGGCFLMALYFSFFILFLIPVIILIMRTMAKRDEMIFRLIGLRLQFRLRMKNLQENDGMWVFTPNSYRGHKQEP
;
A
#
# COMPACT_ATOMS: atom_id res chain seq x y z
N MET A 1 -12.60 -28.81 23.76
CA MET A 1 -12.63 -28.16 22.43
C MET A 1 -11.54 -27.09 22.42
N HIS A 2 -10.34 -27.46 21.98
CA HIS A 2 -9.19 -26.54 21.90
C HIS A 2 -9.47 -25.60 20.72
N LYS A 3 -9.73 -24.32 20.98
CA LYS A 3 -9.81 -23.30 19.93
C LYS A 3 -8.38 -22.86 19.67
N ASP A 4 -7.74 -23.48 18.68
CA ASP A 4 -6.47 -22.98 18.17
C ASP A 4 -6.69 -21.51 17.78
N ALA A 5 -5.96 -20.61 18.44
CA ALA A 5 -5.97 -19.20 18.10
C ALA A 5 -5.42 -19.05 16.68
N LEU A 6 -6.30 -19.12 15.69
CA LEU A 6 -6.00 -18.77 14.32
C LEU A 6 -5.63 -17.30 14.31
N PHE A 7 -4.33 -17.00 14.37
CA PHE A 7 -3.79 -15.66 14.22
C PHE A 7 -4.03 -15.20 12.77
N ARG A 8 -5.25 -14.77 12.46
CA ARG A 8 -5.70 -14.30 11.15
C ARG A 8 -4.87 -13.12 10.61
N GLY A 9 -4.08 -12.47 11.47
CA GLY A 9 -3.10 -11.44 11.08
C GLY A 9 -1.82 -12.00 10.43
N CYS A 10 -1.50 -13.29 10.66
CA CYS A 10 -0.33 -14.00 10.15
C CYS A 10 -0.64 -14.85 8.90
N THR A 11 -1.82 -14.72 8.31
CA THR A 11 -2.15 -15.46 7.09
C THR A 11 -1.31 -14.94 5.94
N ARG A 12 -0.57 -15.87 5.33
CA ARG A 12 0.27 -15.59 4.18
C ARG A 12 -0.59 -15.04 3.04
N PRO A 13 -0.28 -13.87 2.47
CA PRO A 13 -1.04 -13.35 1.34
C PRO A 13 -0.93 -14.31 0.15
N PRO A 14 -1.98 -14.42 -0.69
CA PRO A 14 -1.92 -15.24 -1.89
C PRO A 14 -0.86 -14.67 -2.84
N MET A 15 0.11 -15.51 -3.21
CA MET A 15 1.23 -15.14 -4.08
C MET A 15 1.18 -15.90 -5.41
N PHE A 16 1.41 -15.18 -6.49
CA PHE A 16 1.54 -15.69 -7.85
C PHE A 16 2.95 -15.38 -8.36
N LEU A 17 3.70 -16.41 -8.79
CA LEU A 17 5.11 -16.30 -9.21
C LEU A 17 6.05 -15.64 -8.17
N GLY A 18 5.71 -15.76 -6.87
CA GLY A 18 6.48 -15.15 -5.77
C GLY A 18 6.21 -13.65 -5.56
N VAL A 19 5.17 -13.10 -6.18
CA VAL A 19 4.67 -11.74 -5.98
C VAL A 19 3.24 -11.81 -5.46
N PRO A 20 2.80 -10.95 -4.52
CA PRO A 20 1.42 -10.98 -4.06
C PRO A 20 0.42 -10.68 -5.20
N TYR A 21 -0.75 -11.31 -5.16
CA TYR A 21 -1.74 -11.25 -6.24
C TYR A 21 -2.20 -9.81 -6.55
N MET A 22 -2.61 -9.06 -5.53
CA MET A 22 -3.12 -7.69 -5.68
C MET A 22 -2.12 -6.76 -6.39
N PRO A 23 -0.86 -6.61 -5.92
CA PRO A 23 0.07 -5.71 -6.57
C PRO A 23 0.48 -6.20 -7.96
N PHE A 24 0.51 -7.52 -8.23
CA PHE A 24 0.77 -8.04 -9.58
C PHE A 24 -0.27 -7.52 -10.59
N PHE A 25 -1.57 -7.60 -10.25
CA PHE A 25 -2.64 -7.13 -11.13
C PHE A 25 -2.60 -5.61 -11.34
N VAL A 26 -2.32 -4.84 -10.28
CA VAL A 26 -2.22 -3.38 -10.40
C VAL A 26 -1.05 -2.98 -11.29
N CYS A 27 0.11 -3.61 -11.13
CA CYS A 27 1.30 -3.30 -11.94
C CYS A 27 1.13 -3.76 -13.40
N VAL A 28 0.76 -5.01 -13.63
CA VAL A 28 0.60 -5.55 -15.00
C VAL A 28 -0.55 -4.86 -15.71
N GLY A 29 -1.70 -4.69 -15.05
CA GLY A 29 -2.85 -3.98 -15.61
C GLY A 29 -2.56 -2.51 -15.89
N GLY A 30 -1.86 -1.83 -14.97
CA GLY A 30 -1.42 -0.45 -15.16
C GLY A 30 -0.45 -0.30 -16.33
N CYS A 31 0.56 -1.16 -16.44
CA CYS A 31 1.50 -1.15 -17.56
C CYS A 31 0.82 -1.50 -18.89
N PHE A 32 -0.10 -2.46 -18.89
CA PHE A 32 -0.88 -2.81 -20.07
C PHE A 32 -1.72 -1.63 -20.56
N LEU A 33 -2.45 -0.97 -19.65
CA LEU A 33 -3.24 0.19 -19.98
C LEU A 33 -2.36 1.34 -20.51
N MET A 34 -1.23 1.61 -19.84
CA MET A 34 -0.26 2.61 -20.29
C MET A 34 0.30 2.28 -21.69
N ALA A 35 0.52 1.01 -21.99
CA ALA A 35 1.00 0.58 -23.30
C ALA A 35 -0.01 0.84 -24.43
N LEU A 36 -1.31 0.71 -24.14
CA LEU A 36 -2.37 1.04 -25.09
C LEU A 36 -2.45 2.54 -25.39
N TYR A 37 -2.21 3.39 -24.39
CA TYR A 37 -2.30 4.85 -24.55
C TYR A 37 -1.05 5.49 -25.13
N PHE A 38 0.15 5.01 -24.74
CA PHE A 38 1.41 5.67 -25.11
C PHE A 38 2.20 4.86 -26.12
N SER A 39 2.56 3.62 -25.78
CA SER A 39 3.39 2.79 -26.64
C SER A 39 3.48 1.33 -26.16
N PHE A 40 3.42 0.39 -27.11
CA PHE A 40 3.63 -1.04 -26.84
C PHE A 40 5.02 -1.37 -26.27
N PHE A 41 6.01 -0.48 -26.39
CA PHE A 41 7.33 -0.70 -25.77
C PHE A 41 7.24 -0.82 -24.24
N ILE A 42 6.20 -0.27 -23.61
CA ILE A 42 5.98 -0.35 -22.16
C ILE A 42 5.74 -1.81 -21.71
N LEU A 43 5.29 -2.72 -22.58
CA LEU A 43 5.17 -4.14 -22.24
C LEU A 43 6.52 -4.77 -21.87
N PHE A 44 7.64 -4.33 -22.47
CA PHE A 44 8.97 -4.84 -22.13
C PHE A 44 9.39 -4.48 -20.70
N LEU A 45 8.76 -3.48 -20.08
CA LEU A 45 9.03 -3.08 -18.70
C LEU A 45 8.37 -4.02 -17.68
N ILE A 46 7.31 -4.74 -18.07
CA ILE A 46 6.57 -5.66 -17.20
C ILE A 46 7.49 -6.69 -16.49
N PRO A 47 8.37 -7.45 -17.18
CA PRO A 47 9.27 -8.39 -16.51
C PRO A 47 10.21 -7.71 -15.52
N VAL A 48 10.70 -6.50 -15.83
CA VAL A 48 11.56 -5.74 -14.92
C VAL A 48 10.83 -5.38 -13.63
N ILE A 49 9.59 -4.90 -13.74
CA ILE A 49 8.75 -4.56 -12.59
C ILE A 49 8.46 -5.79 -11.74
N ILE A 50 8.11 -6.93 -12.34
CA ILE A 50 7.84 -8.18 -11.62
C ILE A 50 9.09 -8.63 -10.84
N LEU A 51 10.29 -8.51 -11.42
CA LEU A 51 11.54 -8.86 -10.72
C LEU A 51 11.77 -7.97 -9.49
N ILE A 52 11.55 -6.67 -9.61
CA ILE A 52 11.66 -5.73 -8.47
C ILE A 52 10.65 -6.09 -7.38
N MET A 53 9.41 -6.36 -7.75
CA MET A 53 8.39 -6.75 -6.79
C MET A 53 8.72 -8.07 -6.09
N ARG A 54 9.32 -9.01 -6.83
CA ARG A 54 9.75 -10.30 -6.30
C ARG A 54 10.90 -10.14 -5.31
N THR A 55 11.85 -9.24 -5.54
CA THR A 55 12.92 -8.98 -4.57
C THR A 55 12.40 -8.33 -3.29
N MET A 56 11.40 -7.45 -3.40
CA MET A 56 10.70 -6.88 -2.24
C MET A 56 9.92 -7.94 -1.45
N ALA A 57 9.11 -8.75 -2.14
CA ALA A 57 8.31 -9.82 -1.54
C ALA A 57 9.18 -10.89 -0.86
N LYS A 58 10.39 -11.15 -1.37
CA LYS A 58 11.35 -12.08 -0.75
C LYS A 58 11.84 -11.60 0.62
N ARG A 59 11.89 -10.29 0.85
CA ARG A 59 12.32 -9.72 2.14
C ARG A 59 11.19 -9.64 3.14
N ASP A 60 10.00 -9.25 2.70
CA ASP A 60 8.82 -9.12 3.53
C ASP A 60 7.56 -9.40 2.69
N GLU A 61 6.84 -10.45 3.07
CA GLU A 61 5.65 -10.94 2.38
C GLU A 61 4.48 -9.95 2.48
N MET A 62 4.45 -9.12 3.53
CA MET A 62 3.39 -8.15 3.83
C MET A 62 3.74 -6.71 3.48
N ILE A 63 4.91 -6.44 2.90
CA ILE A 63 5.36 -5.07 2.59
C ILE A 63 4.37 -4.29 1.72
N PHE A 64 3.75 -4.94 0.74
CA PHE A 64 2.75 -4.31 -0.14
C PHE A 64 1.48 -3.92 0.60
N ARG A 65 1.08 -4.71 1.61
CA ARG A 65 -0.06 -4.40 2.47
C ARG A 65 0.26 -3.19 3.35
N LEU A 66 1.49 -3.10 3.87
CA LEU A 66 1.96 -1.96 4.65
C LEU A 66 2.04 -0.68 3.81
N ILE A 67 2.56 -0.77 2.58
CA ILE A 67 2.58 0.34 1.61
C ILE A 67 1.15 0.80 1.29
N GLY A 68 0.24 -0.13 1.03
CA GLY A 68 -1.17 0.17 0.77
C GLY A 68 -1.85 0.86 1.96
N LEU A 69 -1.60 0.38 3.18
CA LEU A 69 -2.15 0.99 4.39
C LEU A 69 -1.62 2.41 4.61
N ARG A 70 -0.31 2.61 4.39
CA ARG A 70 0.33 3.94 4.45
C ARG A 70 -0.28 4.90 3.43
N LEU A 71 -0.54 4.42 2.20
CA LEU A 71 -1.17 5.22 1.16
C LEU A 71 -2.61 5.57 1.51
N GLN A 72 -3.39 4.62 2.02
CA GLN A 72 -4.77 4.89 2.47
C GLN A 72 -4.83 5.95 3.57
N PHE A 73 -3.94 5.86 4.57
CA PHE A 73 -3.87 6.87 5.61
C PHE A 73 -3.45 8.24 5.05
N ARG A 74 -2.46 8.26 4.16
CA ARG A 74 -2.03 9.50 3.51
C ARG A 74 -3.14 10.17 2.70
N LEU A 75 -3.99 9.40 2.01
CA LEU A 75 -5.10 9.92 1.20
C LEU A 75 -6.32 10.33 2.04
N ARG A 76 -6.57 9.64 3.17
CA ARG A 76 -7.68 9.97 4.07
C ARG A 76 -7.37 11.14 5.01
N MET A 77 -6.11 11.40 5.30
CA MET A 77 -5.69 12.51 6.16
C MET A 77 -5.85 13.85 5.45
N LYS A 78 -6.98 14.53 5.72
CA LYS A 78 -7.22 15.92 5.31
C LYS A 78 -6.98 16.94 6.44
N ASN A 79 -6.91 16.48 7.69
CA ASN A 79 -6.81 17.34 8.88
C ASN A 79 -5.37 17.75 9.22
N LEU A 80 -4.44 17.68 8.25
CA LEU A 80 -3.02 17.94 8.46
C LEU A 80 -2.75 19.43 8.74
N GLN A 81 -3.53 20.31 8.11
CA GLN A 81 -3.47 21.76 8.35
C GLN A 81 -4.00 22.15 9.72
N GLU A 82 -4.96 21.40 10.28
CA GLU A 82 -5.59 21.72 11.55
C GLU A 82 -4.79 21.22 12.77
N ASN A 83 -3.88 20.26 12.59
CA ASN A 83 -3.14 19.59 13.67
C ASN A 83 -1.62 19.76 13.56
N ASP A 84 -1.17 20.90 13.05
CA ASP A 84 0.25 21.30 13.02
C ASP A 84 1.16 20.24 12.36
N GLY A 85 0.67 19.60 11.29
CA GLY A 85 1.42 18.57 10.57
C GLY A 85 1.37 17.16 11.20
N MET A 86 0.66 16.97 12.31
CA MET A 86 0.56 15.67 13.00
C MET A 86 -0.62 14.83 12.47
N TRP A 87 -0.41 13.51 12.38
CA TRP A 87 -1.46 12.56 12.01
C TRP A 87 -2.31 12.21 13.24
N VAL A 88 -3.44 12.88 13.39
CA VAL A 88 -4.39 12.66 14.49
C VAL A 88 -5.64 11.92 13.99
N PHE A 89 -5.95 10.78 14.60
CA PHE A 89 -7.17 9.99 14.30
C PHE A 89 -8.24 10.08 15.40
N THR A 90 -7.92 10.75 16.49
CA THR A 90 -8.78 10.86 17.66
C THR A 90 -9.82 11.97 17.45
N PRO A 91 -11.11 11.75 17.76
CA PRO A 91 -12.15 12.77 17.64
C PRO A 91 -12.10 13.83 18.75
N ASN A 92 -11.09 13.75 19.63
CA ASN A 92 -10.90 14.70 20.71
C ASN A 92 -10.37 16.00 20.10
N SER A 93 -11.23 17.01 20.01
CA SER A 93 -10.80 18.37 19.73
C SER A 93 -9.92 18.82 20.90
N TYR A 94 -8.59 18.77 20.72
CA TYR A 94 -7.66 19.32 21.70
C TYR A 94 -8.04 20.78 21.92
N ARG A 95 -8.40 21.10 23.16
CA ARG A 95 -8.96 22.40 23.53
C ARG A 95 -7.80 23.41 23.61
N GLY A 96 -7.61 24.17 22.53
CA GLY A 96 -6.83 25.39 22.51
C GLY A 96 -5.36 25.23 22.12
N HIS A 97 -5.06 25.50 20.86
CA HIS A 97 -3.90 26.32 20.52
C HIS A 97 -4.41 27.52 19.72
N LYS A 98 -4.70 28.62 20.43
CA LYS A 98 -4.74 29.94 19.80
C LYS A 98 -3.33 30.20 19.28
N GLN A 99 -3.18 30.30 17.97
CA GLN A 99 -2.05 30.99 17.38
C GLN A 99 -2.23 32.47 17.74
N GLU A 100 -1.44 32.95 18.70
CA GLU A 100 -1.26 34.38 18.90
C GLU A 100 -0.19 34.90 17.90
N PRO A 101 -0.35 36.13 17.42
CA PRO A 101 0.27 36.66 16.19
C PRO A 101 1.79 36.87 16.25
#